data_AF-A0A7Y0VNN7-F1
#
_entry.id   AF-A0A7Y0VNN7-F1
#
_cell.length_a   1.000
_cell.length_b   1.000
_cell.length_c   1.000
_cell.angle_alpha   90.00
_cell.angle_beta   90.00
_cell.angle_gamma   90.00
#
_symmetry.space_group_name_H-M   'P 1'
#
loop_
_entity.id
_entity.type
_entity.pdbx_description
1 polymer ?
#
loop_
_entity_poly.entity_id
_entity_poly.type
_entity_poly.pdbx_seq_one_letter_code
_entity_poly.pdbx_strand_id
1 'polypeptide(L)'
;MDAAVAGLIGAGIGAGSTLITVWIQAHFVEKRERAKTILDFAIRHRAEGLEHADKVAGPSTILPLAVHVHFQKELLLLVESNNVNSKSLAKLHAENELVAQSIHDEKVSRVVKKAMADHEAR
;
A
#
# COMPACT_ATOMS: atom_id res chain seq x y z
N MET A 1 54.21 17.21 10.11
CA MET A 1 53.28 16.42 9.27
C MET A 1 52.37 17.40 8.56
N ASP A 2 52.34 17.32 7.24
CA ASP A 2 51.94 18.38 6.32
C ASP A 2 50.41 18.58 6.27
N ALA A 3 49.95 19.83 6.34
CA ALA A 3 48.53 20.20 6.33
C ALA A 3 47.81 19.71 5.07
N ALA A 4 48.55 19.50 3.98
CA ALA A 4 48.06 18.90 2.75
C ALA A 4 47.54 17.46 2.94
N VAL A 5 48.19 16.65 3.77
CA VAL A 5 47.79 15.26 4.03
C VAL A 5 46.51 15.21 4.89
N ALA A 6 46.40 16.11 5.87
CA ALA A 6 45.18 16.26 6.67
C ALA A 6 43.99 16.75 5.83
N GLY A 7 44.22 17.68 4.89
CA GLY A 7 43.20 18.16 3.95
C GLY A 7 42.71 17.09 2.97
N LEU A 8 43.61 16.23 2.48
CA LEU A 8 43.27 15.15 1.55
C LEU A 8 42.46 14.03 2.23
N ILE A 9 42.79 13.70 3.48
CA ILE A 9 42.02 12.74 4.29
C ILE A 9 40.66 13.33 4.68
N GLY A 10 40.60 14.60 5.07
CA GLY A 10 39.35 15.30 5.35
C GLY A 10 38.41 15.39 4.14
N ALA A 11 38.97 15.68 2.95
CA ALA A 11 38.21 15.70 1.70
C ALA A 11 37.72 14.29 1.30
N GLY A 12 38.53 13.25 1.51
CA GLY A 12 38.15 11.86 1.26
C GLY A 12 37.01 11.39 2.16
N ILE A 13 37.05 11.73 3.46
CA ILE A 13 35.99 11.41 4.42
C ILE A 13 34.72 12.21 4.11
N GLY A 14 34.85 13.49 3.76
CA GLY A 14 33.71 14.34 3.38
C GLY A 14 33.02 13.88 2.09
N ALA A 15 33.78 13.48 1.08
CA ALA A 15 33.22 12.95 -0.17
C ALA A 15 32.56 11.58 0.04
N GLY A 16 33.17 10.70 0.83
CA GLY A 16 32.62 9.38 1.15
C GLY A 16 31.32 9.45 1.95
N SER A 17 31.24 10.33 2.96
CA SER A 17 30.02 10.52 3.76
C SER A 17 28.86 11.09 2.94
N THR A 18 29.15 11.96 1.97
CA THR A 18 28.15 12.52 1.05
C THR A 18 27.54 11.43 0.16
N LEU A 19 28.38 10.55 -0.41
CA LEU A 19 27.90 9.43 -1.24
C LEU A 19 27.02 8.45 -0.45
N ILE A 20 27.41 8.12 0.78
CA ILE A 20 26.61 7.24 1.65
C ILE A 20 25.27 7.90 1.97
N THR A 21 25.27 9.20 2.28
CA THR A 21 24.04 9.93 2.61
C THR A 21 23.08 9.99 1.41
N VAL A 22 23.61 10.28 0.21
CA VAL A 22 22.83 10.28 -1.04
C VAL A 22 22.27 8.89 -1.34
N TRP A 23 23.05 7.82 -1.12
CA TRP A 23 22.58 6.45 -1.31
C TRP A 23 21.43 6.09 -0.36
N ILE A 24 21.55 6.43 0.92
CA ILE A 24 20.48 6.20 1.90
C ILE A 24 19.21 6.96 1.50
N GLN A 25 19.34 8.25 1.17
CA GLN A 25 18.21 9.07 0.75
C GLN A 25 17.56 8.53 -0.53
N ALA A 26 18.36 8.17 -1.53
CA ALA A 26 17.88 7.60 -2.78
C ALA A 26 17.09 6.31 -2.56
N HIS A 27 17.58 5.42 -1.69
CA HIS A 27 16.91 4.17 -1.36
C HIS A 27 15.54 4.40 -0.68
N PHE A 28 15.44 5.38 0.24
CA PHE A 28 14.15 5.71 0.86
C PHE A 28 13.17 6.41 -0.10
N VAL A 29 13.68 7.29 -0.97
CA VAL A 29 12.87 7.97 -2.00
C VAL A 29 12.34 6.96 -3.00
N GLU A 30 13.16 6.01 -3.43
CA GLU A 30 12.77 4.95 -4.37
C GLU A 30 11.62 4.10 -3.80
N LYS A 31 11.71 3.68 -2.53
CA LYS A 31 10.61 2.96 -1.86
C LYS A 31 9.31 3.76 -1.85
N ARG A 32 9.40 5.07 -1.61
CA ARG A 32 8.22 5.95 -1.58
C ARG A 32 7.61 6.15 -2.96
N GLU A 33 8.42 6.38 -4.00
CA GLU A 33 7.91 6.56 -5.37
C GLU A 33 7.27 5.27 -5.90
N ARG A 34 7.83 4.11 -5.55
CA ARG A 34 7.17 2.81 -5.82
C ARG A 34 5.82 2.71 -5.13
N ALA A 35 5.74 2.98 -3.82
CA ALA A 35 4.49 3.00 -3.05
C ALA A 35 3.42 3.91 -3.70
N LYS A 36 3.82 5.10 -4.15
CA LYS A 36 2.95 6.07 -4.79
C LYS A 36 2.43 5.58 -6.15
N THR A 37 3.32 4.99 -6.95
CA THR A 37 2.96 4.42 -8.26
C THR A 37 1.95 3.28 -8.12
N ILE A 38 2.11 2.42 -7.11
CA ILE A 38 1.19 1.31 -6.83
C ILE A 38 -0.18 1.84 -6.41
N LEU A 39 -0.20 2.86 -5.56
CA LEU A 39 -1.45 3.47 -5.13
C LEU A 39 -2.19 4.10 -6.32
N ASP A 40 -1.47 4.80 -7.20
CA ASP A 40 -2.05 5.38 -8.41
C ASP A 40 -2.59 4.29 -9.36
N PHE A 41 -1.86 3.19 -9.52
CA PHE A 41 -2.32 2.04 -10.30
C PHE A 41 -3.56 1.38 -9.68
N ALA A 42 -3.56 1.16 -8.37
CA ALA A 42 -4.70 0.57 -7.65
C ALA A 42 -5.94 1.46 -7.73
N ILE A 43 -5.78 2.79 -7.71
CA ILE A 43 -6.88 3.75 -7.89
C ILE A 43 -7.43 3.65 -9.31
N ARG A 44 -6.58 3.64 -10.33
CA ARG A 44 -7.01 3.51 -11.74
C ARG A 44 -7.71 2.18 -12.00
N HIS A 45 -7.12 1.08 -11.53
CA HIS A 45 -7.71 -0.26 -11.68
C HIS A 45 -9.07 -0.37 -10.99
N ARG A 46 -9.24 0.28 -9.82
CA ARG A 46 -10.54 0.39 -9.17
C ARG A 46 -11.52 1.26 -9.97
N ALA A 47 -11.07 2.38 -10.54
CA ALA A 47 -11.92 3.24 -11.34
C ALA A 47 -12.43 2.50 -12.60
N GLU A 48 -11.57 1.73 -13.25
CA GLU A 48 -11.95 0.83 -14.34
C GLU A 48 -12.98 -0.20 -13.87
N GLY A 49 -12.75 -0.86 -12.72
CA GLY A 49 -13.70 -1.82 -12.15
C GLY A 49 -15.07 -1.21 -11.82
N LEU A 50 -15.10 0.05 -11.37
CA LEU A 50 -16.33 0.81 -11.16
C LEU A 50 -17.04 1.14 -12.48
N GLU A 51 -16.29 1.58 -13.49
CA GLU A 51 -16.84 1.86 -14.83
C GLU A 51 -17.43 0.58 -15.47
N HIS A 52 -16.81 -0.57 -15.24
CA HIS A 52 -17.31 -1.86 -15.71
C HIS A 52 -18.54 -2.30 -14.92
N ALA A 53 -18.55 -2.08 -13.61
CA ALA A 53 -19.69 -2.33 -12.74
C ALA A 53 -20.93 -1.49 -13.12
N ASP A 54 -20.73 -0.26 -13.59
CA ASP A 54 -21.81 0.63 -14.04
C ASP A 54 -22.39 0.20 -15.41
N LYS A 55 -21.56 -0.42 -16.26
CA LYS A 55 -21.94 -0.92 -17.59
C LYS A 55 -22.61 -2.31 -17.58
N VAL A 56 -22.48 -3.07 -16.50
CA VAL A 56 -23.07 -4.40 -16.37
C VAL A 56 -24.39 -4.31 -15.60
N ALA A 57 -25.48 -4.73 -16.24
CA ALA A 57 -26.79 -4.84 -15.58
C ALA A 57 -26.78 -6.00 -14.57
N GLY A 58 -26.54 -5.69 -13.29
CA GLY A 58 -26.59 -6.67 -12.20
C GLY A 58 -25.97 -6.14 -10.90
N PRO A 59 -26.21 -6.81 -9.75
CA PRO A 59 -25.55 -6.45 -8.50
C PRO A 59 -24.04 -6.71 -8.60
N SER A 60 -23.26 -5.63 -8.69
CA SER A 60 -21.80 -5.69 -8.69
C SER A 60 -21.26 -5.49 -7.28
N THR A 61 -20.56 -6.49 -6.75
CA THR A 61 -19.91 -6.39 -5.44
C THR A 61 -18.58 -5.68 -5.60
N ILE A 62 -18.59 -4.36 -5.37
CA ILE A 62 -17.37 -3.56 -5.36
C ILE A 62 -16.72 -3.70 -3.98
N LEU A 63 -15.50 -4.25 -3.94
CA LEU A 63 -14.74 -4.37 -2.69
C LEU A 63 -14.45 -2.98 -2.09
N PRO A 64 -14.44 -2.83 -0.75
CA PRO A 64 -14.02 -1.59 -0.10
C PRO A 64 -12.62 -1.14 -0.54
N LEU A 65 -12.38 0.17 -0.62
CA LEU A 65 -11.10 0.75 -1.11
C LEU A 65 -9.90 0.23 -0.33
N ALA A 66 -10.01 0.20 0.99
CA ALA A 66 -8.96 -0.28 1.86
C ALA A 66 -8.56 -1.75 1.55
N VAL A 67 -9.54 -2.61 1.28
CA VAL A 67 -9.32 -4.03 0.94
C VAL A 67 -8.62 -4.17 -0.40
N HIS A 68 -9.03 -3.38 -1.40
CA HIS A 68 -8.40 -3.43 -2.71
C HIS A 68 -6.95 -2.96 -2.67
N VAL A 69 -6.67 -1.84 -1.99
CA VAL A 69 -5.30 -1.31 -1.85
C VAL A 69 -4.41 -2.25 -1.04
N HIS A 70 -4.95 -2.87 0.02
CA HIS A 70 -4.23 -3.86 0.82
C HIS A 70 -3.79 -5.06 -0.03
N PHE A 71 -4.70 -5.63 -0.81
CA PHE A 71 -4.39 -6.74 -1.71
C PHE A 71 -3.28 -6.39 -2.72
N GLN A 72 -3.37 -5.24 -3.36
CA GLN A 72 -2.38 -4.81 -4.37
C GLN A 72 -1.00 -4.58 -3.74
N LYS A 73 -0.94 -4.02 -2.54
CA LYS A 73 0.31 -3.84 -1.79
C LYS A 73 0.97 -5.18 -1.47
N GLU A 74 0.22 -6.11 -0.89
CA GLU A 74 0.77 -7.42 -0.47
C GLU A 74 1.13 -8.30 -1.67
N LEU A 75 0.37 -8.23 -2.77
CA LEU A 75 0.73 -8.87 -4.03
C LEU A 75 2.09 -8.39 -4.54
N LEU A 76 2.37 -7.09 -4.45
CA LEU A 76 3.67 -6.59 -4.83
C LEU A 76 4.78 -7.07 -3.90
N LEU A 77 4.56 -7.12 -2.59
CA LEU A 77 5.56 -7.66 -1.65
C LEU A 77 5.90 -9.12 -1.99
N LEU A 78 4.93 -9.91 -2.47
CA LEU A 78 5.17 -11.25 -2.99
C LEU A 78 6.01 -11.24 -4.28
N VAL A 79 5.76 -10.30 -5.19
CA VAL A 79 6.56 -10.11 -6.40
C VAL A 79 7.99 -9.68 -6.08
N GLU A 80 8.18 -8.71 -5.19
CA GLU A 80 9.50 -8.22 -4.77
C GLU A 80 10.31 -9.28 -4.03
N SER A 81 9.66 -10.14 -3.25
CA SER A 81 10.29 -11.28 -2.58
C SER A 81 10.46 -12.51 -3.48
N ASN A 82 10.08 -12.41 -4.76
CA ASN A 82 10.08 -13.50 -5.74
C ASN A 82 9.35 -14.77 -5.23
N ASN A 83 8.35 -14.56 -4.38
CA ASN A 83 7.59 -15.61 -3.70
C ASN A 83 6.18 -15.71 -4.27
N VAL A 84 6.03 -15.54 -5.59
CA VAL A 84 4.74 -15.66 -6.28
C VAL A 84 4.50 -17.13 -6.62
N ASN A 85 3.84 -17.84 -5.70
CA ASN A 85 3.39 -19.22 -5.91
C ASN A 85 1.93 -19.41 -5.48
N SER A 86 1.31 -20.51 -5.92
CA SER A 86 -0.10 -20.81 -5.62
C SER A 86 -0.44 -20.74 -4.12
N LYS A 87 0.45 -21.22 -3.25
CA LYS A 87 0.26 -21.19 -1.80
C LYS A 87 0.29 -19.77 -1.24
N SER A 88 1.22 -18.94 -1.70
CA SER A 88 1.33 -17.52 -1.29
C SER A 88 0.12 -16.70 -1.73
N LEU A 89 -0.38 -16.93 -2.93
CA LEU A 89 -1.56 -16.26 -3.46
C LEU A 89 -2.83 -16.69 -2.73
N ALA A 90 -3.00 -17.99 -2.48
CA ALA A 90 -4.13 -18.50 -1.70
C ALA A 90 -4.14 -17.91 -0.28
N LYS A 91 -2.95 -17.81 0.36
CA LYS A 91 -2.81 -17.16 1.66
C LYS A 91 -3.19 -15.68 1.60
N LEU A 92 -2.69 -14.95 0.60
CA LEU A 92 -3.01 -13.53 0.39
C LEU A 92 -4.53 -13.33 0.22
N HIS A 93 -5.19 -14.16 -0.58
CA HIS A 93 -6.63 -14.10 -0.75
C HIS A 93 -7.38 -14.34 0.57
N ALA A 94 -6.98 -15.36 1.34
CA ALA A 94 -7.60 -15.65 2.63
C ALA A 94 -7.43 -14.51 3.64
N GLU A 95 -6.24 -13.93 3.73
CA GLU A 95 -5.98 -12.78 4.61
C GLU A 95 -6.79 -11.55 4.19
N ASN A 96 -6.91 -11.31 2.88
CA ASN A 96 -7.66 -10.18 2.37
C ASN A 96 -9.18 -10.31 2.57
N GLU A 97 -9.69 -11.55 2.55
CA GLU A 97 -11.09 -11.85 2.87
C GLU A 97 -11.41 -11.52 4.33
N LEU A 98 -10.50 -11.82 5.27
CA LEU A 98 -10.65 -11.44 6.68
C LEU A 98 -10.70 -9.91 6.86
N VAL A 99 -9.88 -9.17 6.12
CA VAL A 99 -9.92 -7.70 6.12
C VAL A 99 -11.24 -7.19 5.55
N ALA A 100 -11.76 -7.82 4.49
CA ALA A 100 -13.06 -7.47 3.92
C ALA A 100 -14.20 -7.69 4.92
N GLN A 101 -14.22 -8.84 5.60
CA GLN A 101 -15.22 -9.19 6.60
C GLN A 101 -15.19 -8.23 7.79
N SER A 102 -14.02 -7.94 8.35
CA SER A 102 -13.91 -7.01 9.48
C SER A 102 -14.43 -5.60 9.15
N ILE A 103 -14.16 -5.09 7.95
CA ILE A 103 -14.68 -3.79 7.48
C ILE A 103 -16.20 -3.86 7.27
N HIS A 104 -16.70 -4.98 6.76
CA HIS A 104 -18.13 -5.19 6.59
C HIS A 104 -18.86 -5.19 7.93
N ASP A 105 -18.37 -5.97 8.91
CA ASP A 105 -18.94 -6.08 10.25
C ASP A 105 -18.96 -4.73 10.96
N GLU A 106 -17.87 -3.96 10.86
CA GLU A 106 -17.79 -2.63 11.44
C GLU A 106 -18.78 -1.65 10.77
N LYS A 107 -18.96 -1.74 9.45
CA LYS A 107 -19.96 -0.94 8.72
C LYS A 107 -21.38 -1.31 9.15
N VAL A 108 -21.71 -2.59 9.27
CA VAL A 108 -23.01 -3.07 9.74
C VAL A 108 -23.27 -2.59 11.17
N SER A 109 -22.29 -2.75 12.08
CA SER A 109 -22.39 -2.29 13.46
C SER A 109 -22.70 -0.79 13.57
N ARG A 110 -22.05 0.05 12.75
CA ARG A 110 -22.32 1.51 12.70
C ARG A 110 -23.74 1.82 12.23
N VAL A 111 -24.22 1.12 11.19
CA VAL A 111 -25.58 1.34 10.66
C VAL A 111 -26.63 0.92 11.70
N VAL A 112 -26.45 -0.22 12.36
CA VAL A 112 -27.35 -0.70 13.41
C VAL A 112 -27.40 0.27 14.59
N LYS A 113 -26.23 0.72 15.09
CA LYS A 113 -26.18 1.72 16.17
C LYS A 113 -26.91 3.01 15.82
N LYS A 114 -26.73 3.50 14.58
CA LYS A 114 -27.43 4.69 14.10
C LYS A 114 -28.94 4.48 14.03
N ALA A 115 -29.38 3.34 13.48
CA ALA A 115 -30.81 3.01 13.39
C ALA A 115 -31.48 2.86 14.77
N MET A 116 -30.77 2.31 15.76
CA MET A 116 -31.27 2.22 17.14
C MET A 116 -31.37 3.61 17.80
N ALA A 117 -30.36 4.46 17.63
CA ALA A 117 -30.40 5.84 18.14
C ALA A 117 -31.54 6.67 17.50
N ASP A 118 -31.80 6.49 16.20
CA ASP A 118 -32.89 7.16 15.50
C ASP A 118 -34.29 6.65 15.94
N HIS A 119 -34.38 5.42 16.46
CA HIS A 119 -35.62 4.82 16.97
C HIS A 119 -35.90 5.17 18.44
N GLU A 120 -34.87 5.46 19.24
CA GLU A 120 -35.02 5.95 20.62
C GLU A 120 -35.33 7.46 20.69
N ALA A 121 -35.03 8.21 19.63
CA ALA A 121 -35.27 9.65 19.52
C ALA A 121 -36.67 10.03 18.97
N ARG A 122 -37.52 9.05 18.66
CA ARG A 122 -38.91 9.22 18.20
C ARG A 122 -39.89 8.77 19.27
#